data_AF-A0A8C1ZUY7-F1
#
_entry.id   AF-A0A8C1ZUY7-F1
#
_cell.length_a   1.000
_cell.length_b   1.000
_cell.length_c   1.000
_cell.angle_alpha   90.00
_cell.angle_beta   90.00
_cell.angle_gamma   90.00
#
_symmetry.space_group_name_H-M   'P 1'
#
loop_
_entity.id
_entity.type
_entity.pdbx_description
1 polymer ?
#
loop_
_entity_poly.entity_id
_entity_poly.type
_entity_poly.pdbx_seq_one_letter_code
_entity_poly.pdbx_strand_id
1 'polypeptide(L)'
;RLLRHRKVLRDNIQGITKPAIRRLARRGGVKRISGLIYEETRGVLKVFLENVIRDAVTYTEHAKRKTVTAMDVVYALKRQGRTLYGFGEPPTLSHKETKLNDVGVYALNEN
;
A
#
# COMPACT_ATOMS: atom_id res chain seq x y z
N ARG A 1 -19.14 -27.17 9.40
CA ARG A 1 -18.34 -25.98 8.98
C ARG A 1 -19.10 -24.74 9.43
N LEU A 2 -18.76 -24.16 10.58
CA LEU A 2 -19.47 -22.97 11.07
C LEU A 2 -19.11 -21.78 10.16
N LEU A 3 -20.10 -21.27 9.43
CA LEU A 3 -19.99 -20.02 8.67
C LEU A 3 -19.70 -18.91 9.69
N ARG A 4 -18.43 -18.51 9.78
CA ARG A 4 -18.02 -17.38 10.61
C ARG A 4 -18.72 -16.15 10.09
N HIS A 5 -19.66 -15.61 10.87
CA HIS A 5 -20.32 -14.35 10.55
C HIS A 5 -19.24 -13.27 10.37
N ARG A 6 -19.16 -12.67 9.18
CA ARG A 6 -18.18 -11.61 8.90
C ARG A 6 -18.51 -10.42 9.81
N LYS A 7 -17.52 -9.90 10.54
CA LYS A 7 -17.72 -8.67 11.33
C LYS A 7 -18.12 -7.55 10.37
N VAL A 8 -19.15 -6.80 10.71
CA VAL A 8 -19.50 -5.57 10.00
C VAL A 8 -18.41 -4.55 10.30
N LEU A 9 -17.71 -4.07 9.27
CA LEU A 9 -16.68 -3.05 9.43
C LEU A 9 -17.37 -1.68 9.51
N ARG A 10 -17.15 -0.94 10.60
CA ARG A 10 -17.63 0.43 10.79
C ARG A 10 -16.53 1.25 11.46
N ASP A 11 -16.35 2.49 11.01
CA ASP A 11 -15.50 3.53 11.64
C ASP A 11 -14.07 3.13 12.04
N ASN A 12 -13.47 2.16 11.34
CA ASN A 12 -12.09 1.72 11.57
C ASN A 12 -11.06 2.84 11.46
N ILE A 13 -11.41 3.95 10.80
CA ILE A 13 -10.56 5.14 10.68
C ILE A 13 -10.21 5.74 12.06
N GLN A 14 -11.11 5.61 13.04
CA GLN A 14 -10.85 6.05 14.41
C GLN A 14 -9.85 5.14 15.14
N GLY A 15 -9.60 3.94 14.63
CA GLY A 15 -8.52 3.05 15.07
C GLY A 15 -7.11 3.62 14.82
N ILE A 16 -6.97 4.62 13.94
CA ILE A 16 -5.75 5.41 13.83
C ILE A 16 -5.73 6.42 14.97
N THR A 17 -5.07 6.05 16.07
CA THR A 17 -5.13 6.78 17.33
C THR A 17 -4.30 8.07 17.31
N LYS A 18 -4.67 9.05 18.16
CA LYS A 18 -3.91 10.31 18.33
C LYS A 18 -2.42 10.10 18.63
N PRO A 19 -2.00 9.13 19.48
CA PRO A 19 -0.58 8.82 19.68
C PRO A 19 0.13 8.32 18.42
N ALA A 20 -0.53 7.54 17.56
CA ALA A 20 0.05 7.07 16.30
C ALA A 20 0.32 8.24 15.34
N ILE A 21 -0.67 9.13 15.18
CA ILE A 21 -0.53 10.36 14.38
C ILE A 21 0.59 11.24 14.94
N ARG A 22 0.68 11.37 16.28
CA ARG A 22 1.76 12.12 16.93
C ARG A 22 3.14 11.52 16.59
N ARG A 23 3.30 10.20 16.63
CA ARG A 23 4.57 9.53 16.28
C ARG A 23 4.97 9.79 14.82
N LEU A 24 4.01 9.75 13.89
CA LEU A 24 4.25 10.08 12.49
C LEU A 24 4.69 11.55 12.32
N ALA A 25 3.97 12.47 12.93
CA ALA A 25 4.32 13.90 12.88
C ALA A 25 5.69 14.18 13.52
N ARG A 26 6.03 13.53 14.64
CA ARG A 26 7.37 13.64 15.24
C ARG A 26 8.46 13.11 14.32
N ARG A 27 8.24 11.98 13.65
CA ARG A 27 9.18 11.45 12.65
C ARG A 27 9.39 12.45 11.50
N GLY A 28 8.36 13.21 11.14
CA GLY A 28 8.45 14.31 10.18
C GLY A 28 9.01 15.63 10.75
N GLY A 29 9.55 15.66 11.96
CA GLY A 29 10.15 16.88 12.55
C GLY A 29 9.16 17.91 13.07
N VAL A 30 7.86 17.58 13.16
CA VAL A 30 6.83 18.54 13.60
C VAL A 30 6.97 18.80 15.10
N LYS A 31 7.16 20.07 15.51
CA LYS A 31 7.39 20.50 16.90
C LYS A 31 6.11 20.74 17.71
N ARG A 32 5.05 21.27 17.12
CA ARG A 32 3.73 21.47 17.76
C ARG A 32 2.63 21.02 16.79
N ILE A 33 1.54 20.45 17.33
CA ILE A 33 0.46 19.87 16.54
C ILE A 33 -0.86 20.43 17.08
N SER A 34 -1.68 21.02 16.21
CA SER A 34 -3.03 21.50 16.54
C SER A 34 -3.99 20.33 16.74
N GLY A 35 -5.05 20.54 17.54
CA GLY A 35 -6.09 19.55 17.78
C GLY A 35 -6.85 19.11 16.52
N LEU A 36 -7.00 20.00 15.53
CA LEU A 36 -7.75 19.70 14.30
C LEU A 36 -7.00 18.74 13.37
N ILE A 37 -5.66 18.63 13.51
CA ILE A 37 -4.82 17.79 12.65
C ILE A 37 -5.15 16.30 12.78
N TYR A 38 -5.72 15.85 13.91
CA TYR A 38 -6.03 14.42 14.09
C TYR A 38 -7.12 13.93 13.14
N GLU A 39 -8.18 14.72 12.91
CA GLU A 39 -9.22 14.34 11.96
C GLU A 39 -8.76 14.60 10.52
N GLU A 40 -8.06 15.71 10.28
CA GLU A 40 -7.51 16.02 8.95
C GLU A 40 -6.57 14.91 8.44
N THR A 41 -5.65 14.46 9.30
CA THR A 41 -4.72 13.37 8.95
C THR A 41 -5.46 12.07 8.63
N ARG A 42 -6.58 11.80 9.32
CA ARG A 42 -7.42 10.63 9.03
C ARG A 42 -8.11 10.75 7.67
N GLY A 43 -8.61 11.94 7.33
CA GLY A 43 -9.18 12.23 6.01
C GLY A 43 -8.17 11.98 4.89
N VAL A 44 -6.97 12.57 5.00
CA VAL A 44 -5.89 12.40 4.01
C VAL A 44 -5.45 10.94 3.90
N LEU A 45 -5.28 10.24 5.02
CA LEU A 45 -4.90 8.83 5.03
C LEU A 45 -5.96 7.95 4.34
N LYS A 46 -7.24 8.24 4.58
CA LYS A 46 -8.35 7.51 3.96
C LYS A 46 -8.32 7.65 2.44
N VAL A 47 -8.22 8.87 1.93
CA VAL A 47 -8.15 9.15 0.48
C VAL A 47 -6.93 8.46 -0.14
N PHE A 48 -5.78 8.52 0.51
CA PHE A 48 -4.57 7.85 0.04
C PHE A 48 -4.79 6.34 -0.11
N LEU A 49 -5.32 5.68 0.93
CA LEU A 49 -5.56 4.23 0.91
C LEU A 49 -6.64 3.84 -0.10
N GLU A 50 -7.71 4.63 -0.24
CA GLU A 50 -8.75 4.39 -1.23
C GLU A 50 -8.19 4.37 -2.66
N ASN A 51 -7.28 5.30 -2.98
CA ASN A 51 -6.67 5.36 -4.30
C ASN A 51 -5.75 4.16 -4.56
N VAL A 52 -4.86 3.83 -3.62
CA VAL A 52 -3.93 2.68 -3.78
C VAL A 52 -4.69 1.36 -3.84
N ILE A 53 -5.66 1.15 -2.96
CA ILE A 53 -6.41 -0.12 -2.88
C ILE A 53 -7.28 -0.30 -4.13
N ARG A 54 -7.88 0.77 -4.66
CA ARG A 54 -8.66 0.70 -5.92
C ARG A 54 -7.82 0.14 -7.05
N ASP A 55 -6.62 0.68 -7.25
CA ASP A 55 -5.69 0.21 -8.28
C ASP A 55 -5.20 -1.23 -8.01
N ALA A 56 -4.87 -1.55 -6.77
CA ALA A 56 -4.42 -2.90 -6.39
C ALA A 56 -5.51 -3.98 -6.63
N VAL A 57 -6.78 -3.65 -6.35
CA VAL A 57 -7.92 -4.52 -6.66
C VAL A 57 -8.07 -4.69 -8.17
N THR A 58 -7.90 -3.63 -8.97
CA THR A 58 -7.92 -3.74 -10.44
C THR A 58 -6.85 -4.71 -10.96
N TYR A 59 -5.62 -4.68 -10.45
CA TYR A 59 -4.59 -5.66 -10.83
C TYR A 59 -4.96 -7.10 -10.42
N THR A 60 -5.55 -7.25 -9.23
CA THR A 60 -5.99 -8.55 -8.72
C THR A 60 -7.10 -9.16 -9.59
N GLU A 61 -8.08 -8.34 -9.98
CA GLU A 61 -9.18 -8.73 -10.85
C GLU A 61 -8.70 -9.05 -12.28
N HIS A 62 -7.78 -8.24 -12.82
CA HIS A 62 -7.18 -8.49 -14.13
C HIS A 62 -6.46 -9.86 -14.19
N ALA A 63 -5.80 -10.24 -13.09
CA ALA A 63 -5.16 -11.55 -12.94
C ALA A 63 -6.14 -12.69 -12.56
N LYS A 64 -7.46 -12.43 -12.53
CA LYS A 64 -8.51 -13.40 -12.15
C LYS A 64 -8.31 -14.03 -10.77
N ARG A 65 -7.62 -13.34 -9.86
CA ARG A 65 -7.38 -13.77 -8.47
C ARG A 65 -8.44 -13.18 -7.54
N LYS A 66 -8.66 -13.84 -6.40
CA LYS A 66 -9.52 -13.33 -5.30
C LYS A 66 -8.73 -12.78 -4.12
N THR A 67 -7.40 -12.91 -4.16
CA THR A 67 -6.48 -12.50 -3.10
C THR A 67 -5.54 -11.45 -3.67
N VAL A 68 -5.56 -10.27 -3.05
CA VAL A 68 -4.60 -9.19 -3.33
C VAL A 68 -3.23 -9.63 -2.82
N THR A 69 -2.24 -9.60 -3.71
CA THR A 69 -0.85 -9.95 -3.41
C THR A 69 -0.03 -8.70 -3.09
N ALA A 70 1.16 -8.88 -2.53
CA ALA A 70 2.10 -7.76 -2.32
C ALA A 70 2.45 -7.06 -3.64
N MET A 71 2.60 -7.83 -4.72
CA MET A 71 2.93 -7.29 -6.04
C MET A 71 1.83 -6.40 -6.61
N ASP A 72 0.55 -6.72 -6.40
CA ASP A 72 -0.56 -5.86 -6.85
C ASP A 72 -0.49 -4.46 -6.19
N VAL A 73 -0.07 -4.41 -4.92
CA VAL A 73 0.12 -3.15 -4.18
C VAL A 73 1.36 -2.41 -4.66
N VAL A 74 2.48 -3.11 -4.90
CA VAL A 74 3.71 -2.52 -5.44
C VAL A 74 3.44 -1.88 -6.82
N TYR A 75 2.69 -2.54 -7.69
CA TYR A 75 2.32 -2.00 -9.00
C TYR A 75 1.37 -0.80 -8.89
N ALA A 76 0.36 -0.86 -8.02
CA ALA A 76 -0.51 0.28 -7.74
C ALA A 76 0.26 1.51 -7.25
N LEU A 77 1.22 1.31 -6.34
CA LEU A 77 2.08 2.37 -5.84
C LEU A 77 3.03 2.94 -6.91
N LYS A 78 3.61 2.07 -7.76
CA LYS A 78 4.45 2.49 -8.89
C LYS A 78 3.67 3.36 -9.88
N ARG A 79 2.41 3.01 -10.19
CA ARG A 79 1.52 3.80 -11.06
C ARG A 79 1.26 5.22 -10.51
N GLN A 80 1.24 5.38 -9.19
CA GLN A 80 1.07 6.69 -8.53
C GLN A 80 2.39 7.43 -8.30
N GLY A 81 3.51 6.96 -8.87
CA GLY A 81 4.84 7.57 -8.70
C GLY A 81 5.47 7.35 -7.33
N ARG A 82 5.03 6.32 -6.58
CA ARG A 82 5.50 6.01 -5.22
C ARG A 82 6.15 4.63 -5.15
N THR A 83 7.30 4.45 -5.79
CA THR A 83 7.99 3.15 -5.82
C THR A 83 8.35 2.67 -4.41
N LEU A 84 7.95 1.44 -4.08
CA LEU A 84 8.19 0.80 -2.78
C LEU A 84 9.14 -0.40 -2.95
N TYR A 85 10.24 -0.39 -2.20
CA TYR A 85 11.26 -1.44 -2.20
C TYR A 85 11.04 -2.44 -1.05
N GLY A 86 11.57 -3.67 -1.20
CA GLY A 86 11.57 -4.70 -0.14
C GLY A 86 10.36 -5.62 -0.13
N PHE A 87 9.50 -5.57 -1.15
CA PHE A 87 8.29 -6.39 -1.28
C PHE A 87 8.25 -7.22 -2.58
N GLY A 88 9.38 -7.32 -3.29
CA GLY A 88 9.55 -8.27 -4.41
C GLY A 88 9.75 -9.69 -3.89
N GLU A 89 9.39 -10.69 -4.68
CA GLU A 89 9.63 -12.10 -4.32
C GLU A 89 11.12 -12.38 -4.10
N PRO A 90 11.53 -13.06 -3.02
CA PRO A 90 12.83 -13.73 -3.00
C PRO A 90 12.84 -14.77 -4.12
N PRO A 91 13.99 -14.99 -4.80
CA PRO A 91 14.05 -15.96 -5.89
C PRO A 91 13.72 -17.35 -5.34
N THR A 92 12.49 -17.81 -5.56
CA THR A 92 12.17 -19.22 -5.37
C THR A 92 12.82 -19.98 -6.51
N LEU A 93 13.60 -21.01 -6.15
CA LEU A 93 14.31 -21.90 -7.07
C LEU A 93 13.33 -22.80 -7.84
N SER A 94 12.35 -22.22 -8.54
CA SER A 94 11.56 -22.89 -9.56
C SER A 94 10.68 -21.85 -10.25
N HIS A 95 11.20 -21.06 -11.18
CA HIS A 95 10.44 -20.62 -12.35
C HIS A 95 11.43 -20.13 -13.41
N LYS A 96 11.68 -21.01 -14.39
CA LYS A 96 12.24 -20.64 -15.69
C LYS A 96 11.20 -19.78 -16.43
N GLU A 97 11.01 -18.50 -16.07
CA GLU A 97 10.23 -17.56 -16.91
C GLU A 97 10.24 -16.07 -16.48
N THR A 98 11.28 -15.57 -15.80
CA THR A 98 11.40 -14.12 -15.49
C THR A 98 12.43 -13.37 -16.34
N LYS A 99 13.11 -14.03 -17.27
CA LYS A 99 14.18 -13.41 -18.09
C LYS A 99 13.72 -12.40 -19.16
N LEU A 100 12.45 -11.97 -19.19
CA LEU A 100 12.01 -10.97 -20.17
C LEU A 100 11.59 -9.61 -19.59
N ASN A 101 11.38 -9.50 -18.27
CA ASN A 101 10.86 -8.25 -17.67
C ASN A 101 11.88 -7.51 -16.77
N ASP A 102 13.01 -8.15 -16.42
CA ASP A 102 14.06 -7.54 -15.59
C ASP A 102 15.13 -6.77 -16.39
N VAL A 103 15.10 -6.83 -17.73
CA VAL A 103 16.04 -6.08 -18.59
C VAL A 103 15.67 -4.59 -18.68
N GLY A 104 14.46 -4.20 -18.26
CA GLY A 104 13.94 -2.84 -18.48
C GLY A 104 14.04 -1.85 -17.32
N VAL A 105 14.55 -2.24 -16.15
CA VAL A 105 14.52 -1.37 -14.95
C VAL A 105 15.90 -0.83 -14.55
N TYR A 106 16.99 -1.48 -14.97
CA TYR A 106 18.35 -1.05 -14.67
C TYR A 106 19.02 -0.19 -15.75
N ALA A 107 18.29 0.20 -16.80
CA ALA A 107 18.83 0.94 -17.94
C ALA A 107 18.14 2.30 -18.15
N LEU A 108 18.05 3.14 -17.10
CA LEU A 108 17.76 4.57 -17.23
C LEU A 108 18.50 5.32 -16.12
N ASN A 109 19.83 5.41 -16.24
CA ASN A 109 20.67 6.45 -15.63
C ASN A 109 22.13 6.30 -16.10
N GLU A 110 22.35 6.34 -17.41
CA GLU A 110 23.64 6.75 -17.99
C GLU A 110 23.37 7.51 -19.28
N ASN A 111 23.24 8.83 -19.13
CA ASN A 111 23.65 9.92 -20.04
C ASN A 111 23.19 11.24 -19.42
#